data_AF-A0A3A1U0B6-F1
#
_entry.id   AF-A0A3A1U0B6-F1
#
_cell.length_a   1.000
_cell.length_b   1.000
_cell.length_c   1.000
_cell.angle_alpha   90.00
_cell.angle_beta   90.00
_cell.angle_gamma   90.00
#
_symmetry.space_group_name_H-M   'P 1'
#
loop_
_entity.id
_entity.type
_entity.pdbx_description
1 polymer ?
#
loop_
_entity_poly.entity_id
_entity_poly.type
_entity_poly.pdbx_seq_one_letter_code
_entity_poly.pdbx_strand_id
1 'polypeptide(L)'
;MGDVEDRMTDIADQRGDQQQQLWRGFTRERAVAWTRVLRMHWPTWPGASAMWLLSTALQEGRPAALVEWADRAREAEEAGFTPALYDRLHRALDAMPAIDHPGHPDNAPDPRWPAHVIRAFDPRLWGDWPWLVASGWSDEEAVRLLLAASDLRA
;
A
#
# COMPACT_ATOMS: atom_id res chain seq x y z
N MET A 1 40.91 4.06 13.41
CA MET A 1 40.04 4.15 12.22
C MET A 1 39.01 3.01 12.16
N GLY A 2 39.27 1.84 12.79
CA GLY A 2 38.31 0.71 12.83
C GLY A 2 37.03 0.91 13.66
N ASP A 3 37.04 1.68 14.75
CA ASP A 3 35.85 1.87 15.63
C ASP A 3 34.64 2.56 14.97
N VAL A 4 34.86 3.31 13.89
CA VAL A 4 33.78 4.06 13.21
C VAL A 4 33.11 3.20 12.13
N GLU A 5 33.89 2.42 11.38
CA GLU A 5 33.36 1.46 10.40
C GLU A 5 32.56 0.33 11.07
N ASP A 6 33.01 -0.14 12.24
CA ASP A 6 32.34 -1.19 13.01
C ASP A 6 30.96 -0.73 13.50
N ARG A 7 30.87 0.49 14.05
CA ARG A 7 29.60 1.11 14.48
C ARG A 7 28.64 1.41 13.34
N MET A 8 29.16 1.78 12.16
CA MET A 8 28.32 2.02 10.98
C MET A 8 27.72 0.73 10.43
N THR A 9 28.45 -0.38 10.54
CA THR A 9 28.00 -1.72 10.15
C THR A 9 26.90 -2.22 11.09
N ASP A 10 27.10 -2.10 12.41
CA ASP A 10 26.09 -2.47 13.42
C ASP A 10 24.75 -1.71 13.26
N ILE A 11 24.81 -0.42 12.94
CA ILE A 11 23.60 0.40 12.73
C ILE A 11 22.86 -0.01 11.45
N ALA A 12 23.59 -0.41 10.41
CA ALA A 12 23.00 -0.88 9.16
C ALA A 12 22.32 -2.25 9.36
N ASP A 13 22.96 -3.16 10.09
CA ASP A 13 22.43 -4.49 10.39
C ASP A 13 21.18 -4.41 11.29
N GLN A 14 21.21 -3.61 12.35
CA GLN A 14 20.03 -3.39 13.22
C GLN A 14 18.83 -2.81 12.44
N ARG A 15 19.07 -1.92 11.47
CA ARG A 15 18.01 -1.38 10.60
C ARG A 15 17.48 -2.43 9.64
N GLY A 16 18.34 -3.29 9.11
CA GLY A 16 17.94 -4.43 8.27
C GLY A 16 17.06 -5.42 9.04
N ASP A 17 17.41 -5.71 10.29
CA ASP A 17 16.64 -6.62 11.15
C ASP A 17 15.28 -6.03 11.54
N GLN A 18 15.24 -4.75 11.90
CA GLN A 18 13.98 -4.08 12.23
C GLN A 18 13.04 -4.00 11.01
N GLN A 19 13.57 -3.75 9.81
CA GLN A 19 12.80 -3.81 8.57
C GLN A 19 12.24 -5.21 8.30
N GLN A 20 13.05 -6.26 8.49
CA GLN A 20 12.59 -7.64 8.32
C GLN A 20 11.52 -8.02 9.34
N GLN A 21 11.62 -7.54 10.59
CA GLN A 21 10.60 -7.77 11.61
C GLN A 21 9.26 -7.10 11.25
N LEU A 22 9.28 -5.88 10.71
CA LEU A 22 8.05 -5.20 10.27
C LEU A 22 7.35 -5.96 9.14
N TRP A 23 8.09 -6.56 8.22
CA TRP A 23 7.56 -7.33 7.09
C TRP A 23 7.49 -8.84 7.36
N ARG A 24 7.47 -9.25 8.64
CA ARG A 24 7.36 -10.66 9.01
C ARG A 24 6.15 -11.31 8.33
N GLY A 25 6.38 -12.48 7.72
CA GLY A 25 5.39 -13.21 6.91
C GLY A 25 5.51 -12.97 5.40
N PHE A 26 6.23 -11.93 4.98
CA PHE A 26 6.54 -11.67 3.57
C PHE A 26 7.94 -12.20 3.23
N THR A 27 8.10 -12.70 2.00
CA THR A 27 9.45 -12.80 1.43
C THR A 27 9.97 -11.39 1.14
N ARG A 28 11.30 -11.23 1.02
CA ARG A 28 11.91 -9.94 0.71
C ARG A 28 11.37 -9.35 -0.59
N GLU A 29 11.25 -10.17 -1.63
CA GLU A 29 10.73 -9.77 -2.94
C GLU A 29 9.28 -9.29 -2.84
N ARG A 30 8.46 -10.00 -2.05
CA ARG A 30 7.05 -9.67 -1.82
C ARG A 30 6.90 -8.35 -1.07
N ALA A 31 7.69 -8.15 -0.02
CA ALA A 31 7.73 -6.90 0.75
C ALA A 31 8.19 -5.70 -0.11
N VAL A 32 9.18 -5.90 -0.98
CA VAL A 32 9.65 -4.88 -1.94
C VAL A 32 8.57 -4.54 -2.96
N ALA A 33 7.86 -5.55 -3.49
CA ALA A 33 6.75 -5.32 -4.42
C ALA A 33 5.62 -4.50 -3.79
N TRP A 34 5.24 -4.82 -2.55
CA TRP A 34 4.28 -4.02 -1.77
C TRP A 34 4.78 -2.60 -1.52
N THR A 35 6.03 -2.47 -1.10
CA THR A 35 6.64 -1.14 -0.89
C THR A 35 6.57 -0.31 -2.17
N ARG A 36 6.82 -0.89 -3.34
CA ARG A 36 6.74 -0.18 -4.63
C ARG A 36 5.34 0.31 -4.94
N VAL A 37 4.32 -0.55 -4.80
CA VAL A 37 2.94 -0.16 -5.11
C VAL A 37 2.38 0.83 -4.10
N LEU A 38 2.63 0.63 -2.80
CA LEU A 38 2.22 1.57 -1.77
C LEU A 38 2.90 2.92 -1.97
N ARG A 39 4.17 2.94 -2.40
CA ARG A 39 4.85 4.18 -2.78
C ARG A 39 4.12 4.93 -3.91
N MET A 40 3.46 4.26 -4.84
CA MET A 40 2.73 4.97 -5.90
C MET A 40 1.43 5.60 -5.39
N HIS A 41 0.79 4.93 -4.44
CA HIS A 41 -0.59 5.23 -4.02
C HIS A 41 -0.70 5.83 -2.62
N TRP A 42 0.43 6.15 -1.97
CA TRP A 42 0.48 6.81 -0.68
C TRP A 42 0.75 8.31 -0.88
N PRO A 43 -0.28 9.17 -0.77
CA PRO A 43 -0.20 10.54 -1.27
C PRO A 43 0.59 11.49 -0.38
N THR A 44 0.96 11.10 0.85
CA THR A 44 1.62 12.00 1.80
C THR A 44 3.03 11.53 2.12
N TRP A 45 4.01 12.34 1.71
CA TRP A 45 5.42 12.05 1.83
C TRP A 45 6.03 12.72 3.06
N PRO A 46 6.87 12.04 3.86
CA PRO A 46 7.47 12.61 5.07
C PRO A 46 8.55 13.67 4.80
N GLY A 47 8.71 14.14 3.56
CA GLY A 47 9.77 15.05 3.12
C GLY A 47 10.83 14.39 2.23
N ALA A 48 11.65 15.21 1.58
CA ALA A 48 12.62 14.77 0.57
C ALA A 48 13.64 13.74 1.10
N SER A 49 14.10 13.90 2.35
CA SER A 49 15.07 12.98 2.95
C SER A 49 14.50 11.57 3.17
N ALA A 50 13.24 11.47 3.62
CA ALA A 50 12.56 10.19 3.75
C ALA A 50 12.33 9.53 2.39
N MET A 51 12.02 10.33 1.37
CA MET A 51 11.90 9.85 -0.01
C MET A 51 13.21 9.35 -0.60
N TRP A 52 14.31 10.02 -0.30
CA TRP A 52 15.65 9.57 -0.70
C TRP A 52 15.99 8.24 -0.03
N LEU A 53 15.80 8.12 1.29
CA LEU A 53 16.03 6.88 2.03
C LEU A 53 15.19 5.71 1.50
N LEU A 54 13.91 5.94 1.23
CA LEU A 54 13.02 4.94 0.64
C LEU A 54 13.48 4.52 -0.76
N SER A 55 13.89 5.48 -1.59
CA SER A 55 14.36 5.22 -2.94
C SER A 55 15.64 4.39 -2.93
N THR A 56 16.60 4.74 -2.07
CA THR A 56 17.84 3.98 -1.88
C THR A 56 17.55 2.57 -1.38
N ALA A 57 16.69 2.41 -0.38
CA ALA A 57 16.29 1.08 0.12
C ALA A 57 15.70 0.21 -1.01
N LEU A 58 14.78 0.76 -1.81
CA LEU A 58 14.18 0.03 -2.93
C LEU A 58 15.18 -0.34 -4.04
N GLN A 59 16.19 0.51 -4.29
CA GLN A 59 17.28 0.20 -5.22
C GLN A 59 18.15 -0.96 -4.73
N GLU A 60 18.35 -1.05 -3.42
CA GLU A 60 19.03 -2.16 -2.75
C GLU A 60 18.13 -3.39 -2.54
N GLY A 61 16.91 -3.36 -3.07
CA GLY A 61 15.94 -4.45 -2.91
C GLY A 61 15.48 -4.65 -1.47
N ARG A 62 15.47 -3.60 -0.65
CA ARG A 62 14.97 -3.62 0.73
C ARG A 62 13.59 -2.94 0.79
N PRO A 63 12.65 -3.47 1.59
CA PRO A 63 11.35 -2.84 1.76
C PRO A 63 11.43 -1.58 2.65
N ALA A 64 10.35 -0.80 2.68
CA ALA A 64 10.26 0.37 3.56
C ALA A 64 10.28 -0.04 5.05
N ALA A 65 10.85 0.82 5.90
CA ALA A 65 10.74 0.69 7.35
C ALA A 65 9.48 1.40 7.89
N LEU A 66 8.31 1.13 7.30
CA LEU A 66 7.04 1.77 7.65
C LEU A 66 6.03 0.71 8.09
N VAL A 67 5.57 0.78 9.33
CA VAL A 67 4.66 -0.22 9.92
C VAL A 67 3.29 -0.17 9.25
N GLU A 68 2.81 1.03 8.97
CA GLU A 68 1.53 1.30 8.32
C GLU A 68 1.45 0.66 6.93
N TRP A 69 2.58 0.61 6.22
CA TRP A 69 2.67 0.00 4.90
C TRP A 69 2.65 -1.53 4.98
N ALA A 70 3.34 -2.09 5.97
CA ALA A 70 3.31 -3.53 6.21
C ALA A 70 1.91 -3.99 6.63
N ASP A 71 1.23 -3.23 7.50
CA ASP A 71 -0.13 -3.55 7.94
C ASP A 71 -1.15 -3.42 6.80
N ARG A 72 -1.06 -2.35 6.00
CA ARG A 72 -1.91 -2.20 4.81
C ARG A 72 -1.70 -3.35 3.81
N ALA A 73 -0.45 -3.79 3.62
CA ALA A 73 -0.14 -4.93 2.76
C ALA A 73 -0.78 -6.22 3.29
N ARG A 74 -0.73 -6.47 4.61
CA ARG A 74 -1.40 -7.63 5.22
C ARG A 74 -2.91 -7.59 5.03
N GLU A 75 -3.55 -6.46 5.35
CA GLU A 75 -4.99 -6.26 5.16
C GLU A 75 -5.42 -6.55 3.71
N ALA A 76 -4.62 -6.07 2.75
CA ALA A 76 -4.89 -6.31 1.34
C ALA A 76 -4.70 -7.78 0.95
N GLU A 77 -3.65 -8.45 1.42
CA GLU A 77 -3.42 -9.86 1.11
C GLU A 77 -4.45 -10.80 1.75
N GLU A 78 -4.91 -10.49 2.96
CA GLU A 78 -6.03 -11.20 3.61
C GLU A 78 -7.32 -11.07 2.79
N ALA A 79 -7.49 -9.94 2.08
CA ALA A 79 -8.58 -9.72 1.13
C ALA A 79 -8.30 -10.30 -0.28
N GLY A 80 -7.22 -11.07 -0.47
CA GLY A 80 -6.90 -11.73 -1.74
C GLY A 80 -6.16 -10.84 -2.76
N PHE A 81 -5.69 -9.66 -2.36
CA PHE A 81 -4.91 -8.80 -3.24
C PHE A 81 -3.45 -9.25 -3.36
N THR A 82 -2.91 -9.01 -4.55
CA THR A 82 -1.46 -8.95 -4.80
C THR A 82 -1.07 -7.49 -5.03
N PRO A 83 0.23 -7.13 -4.99
CA PRO A 83 0.66 -5.77 -5.33
C PRO A 83 0.15 -5.29 -6.70
N ALA A 84 0.11 -6.17 -7.70
CA ALA A 84 -0.37 -5.85 -9.03
C ALA A 84 -1.89 -5.60 -9.07
N LEU A 85 -2.67 -6.39 -8.33
CA LEU A 85 -4.11 -6.18 -8.18
C LEU A 85 -4.40 -4.88 -7.43
N TYR A 86 -3.61 -4.57 -6.40
CA TYR A 86 -3.75 -3.34 -5.65
C TYR A 86 -3.47 -2.10 -6.51
N ASP A 87 -2.42 -2.15 -7.35
CA ASP A 87 -2.11 -1.09 -8.32
C ASP A 87 -3.26 -0.86 -9.30
N ARG A 88 -3.79 -1.94 -9.87
CA ARG A 88 -4.91 -1.89 -10.83
C ARG A 88 -6.17 -1.30 -10.20
N LEU A 89 -6.54 -1.71 -8.98
CA LEU A 89 -7.66 -1.13 -8.25
C LEU A 89 -7.49 0.39 -8.10
N HIS A 90 -6.32 0.86 -7.69
CA HIS A 90 -6.10 2.29 -7.47
C HIS A 90 -6.13 3.09 -8.77
N ARG A 91 -5.59 2.56 -9.87
CA ARG A 91 -5.69 3.19 -11.19
C ARG A 91 -7.14 3.26 -11.69
N ALA A 92 -7.93 2.23 -11.42
CA ALA A 92 -9.35 2.22 -11.77
C ALA A 92 -10.13 3.28 -10.95
N LEU A 93 -9.81 3.41 -9.66
CA LEU A 93 -10.35 4.49 -8.82
C LEU A 93 -9.92 5.88 -9.31
N ASP A 94 -8.66 6.07 -9.69
CA ASP A 94 -8.16 7.35 -10.23
C ASP A 94 -8.89 7.77 -11.53
N ALA A 95 -9.39 6.82 -12.30
CA ALA A 95 -10.15 7.07 -13.51
C ALA A 95 -11.63 7.45 -13.25
N MET A 96 -12.10 7.33 -12.02
CA MET A 96 -13.49 7.56 -11.64
C MET A 96 -13.63 8.83 -10.78
N PRO A 97 -14.42 9.83 -11.20
CA PRO A 97 -14.61 11.04 -10.41
C PRO A 97 -15.32 10.73 -9.07
N ALA A 98 -14.67 11.03 -7.95
CA ALA A 98 -15.24 10.79 -6.62
C ALA A 98 -16.58 11.50 -6.38
N ILE A 99 -16.81 12.63 -7.05
CA ILE A 99 -18.06 13.41 -6.96
C ILE A 99 -19.29 12.64 -7.47
N ASP A 100 -19.08 11.68 -8.39
CA ASP A 100 -20.15 10.88 -8.98
C ASP A 100 -20.44 9.60 -8.17
N HIS A 101 -19.64 9.32 -7.13
CA HIS A 101 -19.65 8.07 -6.39
C HIS A 101 -19.48 8.32 -4.88
N PRO A 102 -20.57 8.45 -4.09
CA PRO A 102 -20.49 8.72 -2.65
C PRO A 102 -19.58 7.77 -1.87
N GLY A 103 -19.65 6.46 -2.15
CA GLY A 103 -18.77 5.44 -1.57
C GLY A 103 -17.31 5.45 -2.03
N HIS A 104 -16.90 6.40 -2.88
CA HIS A 104 -15.52 6.50 -3.35
C HIS A 104 -14.56 6.81 -2.19
N PRO A 105 -13.40 6.13 -2.09
CA PRO A 105 -12.48 6.27 -0.96
C PRO A 105 -11.84 7.67 -0.83
N ASP A 106 -11.88 8.49 -1.88
CA ASP A 106 -11.46 9.90 -1.79
C ASP A 106 -12.45 10.78 -1.01
N ASN A 107 -13.70 10.36 -0.87
CA ASN A 107 -14.70 11.09 -0.07
C ASN A 107 -14.58 10.80 1.43
N ALA A 108 -13.83 9.75 1.80
CA ALA A 108 -13.61 9.34 3.19
C ALA A 108 -12.15 8.88 3.38
N PRO A 109 -11.21 9.82 3.59
CA PRO A 109 -9.82 9.49 3.89
C PRO A 109 -9.69 8.59 5.12
N ASP A 110 -8.63 7.79 5.17
CA ASP A 110 -8.43 6.82 6.25
C ASP A 110 -8.28 7.53 7.62
N PRO A 111 -9.19 7.26 8.58
CA PRO A 111 -9.20 7.96 9.86
C PRO A 111 -7.99 7.63 10.73
N ARG A 112 -7.23 6.57 10.42
CA ARG A 112 -5.97 6.24 11.11
C ARG A 112 -4.87 7.27 10.84
N TRP A 113 -4.99 8.03 9.75
CA TRP A 113 -3.96 8.97 9.31
C TRP A 113 -4.56 10.33 8.94
N PRO A 114 -5.15 11.07 9.90
CA PRO A 114 -5.88 12.30 9.61
C PRO A 114 -4.99 13.44 9.07
N ALA A 115 -3.67 13.37 9.30
CA ALA A 115 -2.69 14.31 8.74
C ALA A 115 -2.34 14.02 7.27
N HIS A 116 -2.92 12.97 6.69
CA HIS A 116 -2.56 12.41 5.40
C HIS A 116 -3.84 12.11 4.63
N VAL A 117 -3.97 12.61 3.39
CA VAL A 117 -5.15 12.33 2.55
C VAL A 117 -5.02 10.93 1.93
N ILE A 118 -4.81 9.90 2.75
CA ILE A 118 -4.63 8.52 2.30
C ILE A 118 -6.00 7.90 2.07
N ARG A 119 -6.19 7.27 0.91
CA ARG A 119 -7.38 6.45 0.66
C ARG A 119 -7.50 5.34 1.71
N ALA A 120 -8.67 5.29 2.34
CA ALA A 120 -9.03 4.13 3.14
C ALA A 120 -9.05 2.89 2.24
N PHE A 121 -8.39 1.82 2.69
CA PHE A 121 -8.61 0.50 2.13
C PHE A 121 -9.57 -0.23 3.06
N ASP A 122 -10.78 -0.49 2.57
CA ASP A 122 -11.78 -1.29 3.28
C ASP A 122 -11.82 -2.70 2.67
N PRO A 123 -11.27 -3.72 3.35
CA PRO A 123 -11.36 -5.11 2.92
C PRO A 123 -12.79 -5.60 2.67
N ARG A 124 -13.80 -5.03 3.35
CA ARG A 124 -15.21 -5.43 3.18
C ARG A 124 -15.81 -4.89 1.89
N LEU A 125 -15.35 -3.73 1.43
CA LEU A 125 -15.76 -3.15 0.16
C LEU A 125 -15.02 -3.82 -1.00
N TRP A 126 -13.70 -3.99 -0.85
CA TRP A 126 -12.83 -4.39 -1.95
C TRP A 126 -12.56 -5.90 -2.03
N GLY A 127 -12.93 -6.69 -1.02
CA GLY A 127 -12.59 -8.11 -0.92
C GLY A 127 -13.10 -8.98 -2.08
N ASP A 128 -14.21 -8.59 -2.72
CA ASP A 128 -14.73 -9.30 -3.89
C ASP A 128 -14.03 -8.91 -5.21
N TRP A 129 -13.29 -7.80 -5.22
CA TRP A 129 -12.68 -7.25 -6.44
C TRP A 129 -11.66 -8.20 -7.10
N PRO A 130 -10.72 -8.85 -6.37
CA PRO A 130 -9.82 -9.82 -6.96
C PRO A 130 -10.54 -10.95 -7.70
N TRP A 131 -11.67 -11.43 -7.14
CA TRP A 131 -12.47 -12.49 -7.75
C TRP A 131 -13.22 -12.01 -9.00
N LEU A 132 -13.79 -10.80 -8.97
CA LEU A 132 -14.46 -10.20 -10.13
C LEU A 132 -13.50 -10.10 -11.33
N VAL A 133 -12.30 -9.56 -11.10
CA VAL A 133 -11.27 -9.44 -12.15
C VAL A 133 -10.82 -10.81 -12.65
N ALA A 134 -10.60 -11.78 -11.76
CA ALA A 134 -10.27 -13.14 -12.14
C ALA A 134 -11.38 -13.83 -12.95
N SER A 135 -12.63 -13.43 -12.75
CA SER A 135 -13.81 -13.91 -13.48
C SER A 135 -14.02 -13.23 -14.84
N GLY A 136 -13.13 -12.31 -15.24
CA GLY A 136 -13.14 -11.67 -16.55
C GLY A 136 -13.83 -10.31 -16.61
N TRP A 137 -14.24 -9.74 -15.47
CA TRP A 137 -14.72 -8.36 -15.42
C TRP A 137 -13.59 -7.39 -15.72
N SER A 138 -13.90 -6.27 -16.37
CA SER A 138 -12.93 -5.18 -16.47
C SER A 138 -12.76 -4.48 -15.11
N ASP A 139 -11.59 -3.85 -14.91
CA ASP A 139 -11.27 -3.17 -13.65
C ASP A 139 -12.31 -2.08 -13.32
N GLU A 140 -12.71 -1.29 -14.31
CA GLU A 140 -13.72 -0.23 -14.15
C GLU A 140 -15.12 -0.77 -13.82
N GLU A 141 -15.57 -1.83 -14.51
CA GLU A 141 -16.90 -2.41 -14.27
C GLU A 141 -16.97 -3.01 -12.86
N ALA A 142 -15.91 -3.69 -12.42
CA ALA A 142 -15.82 -4.25 -11.08
C ALA A 142 -15.83 -3.15 -10.00
N VAL A 143 -15.09 -2.05 -10.19
CA VAL A 143 -15.11 -0.92 -9.25
C VAL A 143 -16.48 -0.25 -9.21
N ARG A 144 -17.09 0.05 -10.37
CA ARG A 144 -18.44 0.63 -10.44
C ARG A 144 -19.48 -0.23 -9.71
N LEU A 145 -19.42 -1.55 -9.90
CA LEU A 145 -20.32 -2.48 -9.23
C LEU A 145 -20.19 -2.41 -7.70
N LEU A 146 -18.96 -2.46 -7.18
CA LEU A 146 -18.71 -2.44 -5.74
C LEU A 146 -19.08 -1.10 -5.11
N LEU A 147 -18.78 0.02 -5.78
CA LEU A 147 -19.19 1.35 -5.31
C LEU A 147 -20.72 1.48 -5.27
N ALA A 148 -21.42 1.07 -6.33
CA ALA A 148 -22.88 1.11 -6.36
C ALA A 148 -23.51 0.21 -5.26
N ALA A 149 -22.91 -0.95 -4.99
CA ALA A 149 -23.36 -1.83 -3.91
C ALA A 149 -23.12 -1.22 -2.52
N SER A 150 -22.07 -0.42 -2.35
CA SER A 150 -21.78 0.33 -1.12
C SER A 150 -22.80 1.44 -0.88
N ASP A 151 -23.14 2.20 -1.91
CA ASP A 151 -24.09 3.31 -1.82
C ASP A 151 -25.49 2.85 -1.42
N LEU A 152 -25.88 1.62 -1.78
CA LEU A 152 -27.15 1.01 -1.38
C LEU A 152 -27.19 0.53 0.08
N ARG A 153 -26.03 0.43 0.74
CA ARG A 153 -25.89 -0.03 2.14
C ARG A 153 -25.74 1.12 3.13
N ALA A 154 -25.53 2.34 2.65
CA ALA A 154 -25.40 3.57 3.44
C ALA A 154 -26.78 4.19 3.73
#